data_AF-A0A2M9PB66-F1
#
_entry.id   AF-A0A2M9PB66-F1
#
_cell.length_a   1.000
_cell.length_b   1.000
_cell.length_c   1.000
_cell.angle_alpha   90.00
_cell.angle_beta   90.00
_cell.angle_gamma   90.00
#
_symmetry.space_group_name_H-M   'P 1'
#
loop_
_entity.id
_entity.type
_entity.pdbx_description
1 polymer ?
#
loop_
_entity_poly.entity_id
_entity_poly.type
_entity_poly.pdbx_seq_one_letter_code
_entity_poly.pdbx_strand_id
1 'polypeptide(L)'
;MLELLLCSSLTILPDFLYRRFGQGKRFGREITLFSVWYELRWGITTCLILTLSLITTIFYFHPSTTAAVSYFRTISVLPEGFGRVTEVYVDYRDEVKAGEPLFRLDDTEQKAAIETATRQIAEVEAKMTTAQSTLAEAEGRIVQARGLLQQAVDEFDTRAELMRRNSNAIAQRDVDRAQVAVDTQQGLLDAAL
;
A
#
# COMPACT_ATOMS: atom_id res chain seq x y z
N MET A 1 -49.99 11.91 -25.15
CA MET A 1 -51.16 12.66 -24.60
C MET A 1 -50.82 14.12 -24.35
N LEU A 2 -49.64 14.44 -23.80
CA LEU A 2 -49.16 15.82 -23.61
C LEU A 2 -48.99 16.58 -24.94
N GLU A 3 -48.56 15.88 -25.99
CA GLU A 3 -48.31 16.42 -27.32
C GLU A 3 -49.58 17.03 -27.91
N LEU A 4 -50.71 16.31 -27.82
CA LEU A 4 -52.01 16.78 -28.32
C LEU A 4 -52.53 17.98 -27.53
N LEU A 5 -52.36 17.97 -26.21
CA LEU A 5 -52.73 19.10 -25.35
C LEU A 5 -51.93 20.35 -25.72
N LEU A 6 -50.60 20.24 -25.87
CA LEU A 6 -49.73 21.34 -26.27
C LEU A 6 -50.10 21.86 -27.67
N CYS A 7 -50.29 20.97 -28.65
CA CYS A 7 -50.67 21.36 -30.01
C CYS A 7 -52.04 22.07 -30.03
N SER A 8 -53.02 21.58 -29.27
CA SER A 8 -54.35 22.18 -29.18
C SER A 8 -54.32 23.58 -28.55
N SER A 9 -53.46 23.78 -27.54
CA SER A 9 -53.27 25.09 -26.91
C SER A 9 -52.62 26.11 -27.87
N LEU A 10 -51.77 25.65 -28.79
CA LEU A 10 -51.06 26.51 -29.73
C LEU A 10 -51.87 26.84 -30.99
N THR A 11 -52.76 25.94 -31.43
CA THR A 11 -53.44 26.06 -32.73
C THR A 11 -54.92 26.34 -32.62
N ILE A 12 -55.64 25.61 -31.75
CA ILE A 12 -57.10 25.73 -31.61
C ILE A 12 -57.48 26.95 -30.77
N LEU A 13 -56.74 27.22 -29.69
CA LEU A 13 -57.05 28.33 -28.78
C LEU A 13 -56.87 29.70 -29.45
N PRO A 14 -55.82 29.98 -30.25
CA PRO A 14 -55.71 31.25 -30.98
C PRO A 14 -56.77 31.41 -32.09
N ASP A 15 -57.08 30.35 -32.86
CA ASP A 15 -58.14 30.39 -33.89
C ASP A 15 -59.51 30.68 -33.25
N PHE A 16 -59.77 30.10 -32.07
CA PHE A 16 -60.97 30.38 -31.30
C PHE A 16 -61.02 31.83 -30.78
N LEU A 17 -59.92 32.33 -30.22
CA LEU A 17 -59.85 33.72 -29.73
C LEU A 17 -60.04 34.73 -30.87
N TYR A 18 -59.43 34.50 -32.03
CA TYR A 18 -59.59 35.37 -33.19
C TYR A 18 -61.04 35.41 -33.69
N ARG A 19 -61.72 34.26 -33.75
CA ARG A 19 -63.14 34.22 -34.15
C ARG A 19 -64.07 34.85 -33.13
N ARG A 20 -63.74 34.73 -31.85
CA ARG A 20 -64.52 35.31 -30.77
C ARG A 20 -64.37 36.84 -30.67
N PHE A 21 -63.14 37.35 -30.72
CA PHE A 21 -62.84 38.77 -30.50
C PHE A 21 -62.70 39.59 -31.79
N GLY A 22 -62.20 38.98 -32.88
CA GLY A 22 -62.06 39.65 -34.18
C GLY A 22 -63.32 39.57 -35.04
N GLN A 23 -63.99 38.41 -35.06
CA GLN A 23 -65.21 38.19 -35.86
C GLN A 23 -66.51 38.24 -35.05
N GLY A 24 -66.43 38.44 -33.73
CA GLY A 24 -67.59 38.57 -32.84
C GLY A 24 -68.38 37.27 -32.59
N LYS A 25 -67.90 36.13 -33.08
CA LYS A 25 -68.66 34.87 -33.05
C LYS A 25 -68.78 34.32 -31.64
N ARG A 26 -70.01 34.09 -31.18
CA ARG A 26 -70.28 33.57 -29.83
C ARG A 26 -70.48 32.05 -29.83
N PHE A 27 -69.82 31.40 -28.88
CA PHE A 27 -70.01 29.97 -28.61
C PHE A 27 -71.46 29.70 -28.18
N GLY A 28 -72.08 28.68 -28.76
CA GLY A 28 -73.49 28.31 -28.50
C GLY A 28 -74.52 29.03 -29.36
N ARG A 29 -74.14 30.02 -30.19
CA ARG A 29 -75.05 30.69 -31.14
C ARG A 29 -74.59 30.49 -32.58
N GLU A 30 -73.39 30.96 -32.89
CA GLU A 30 -72.81 30.86 -34.25
C GLU A 30 -71.85 29.67 -34.36
N ILE A 31 -71.13 29.39 -33.26
CA ILE A 31 -70.32 28.18 -33.09
C ILE A 31 -71.17 27.19 -32.28
N THR A 32 -71.98 26.39 -32.98
CA THR A 32 -72.76 25.27 -32.43
C THR A 32 -71.95 23.98 -32.58
N LEU A 33 -72.32 22.92 -31.86
CA LEU A 33 -71.60 21.64 -31.88
C LEU A 33 -71.41 21.08 -33.31
N PHE A 34 -72.35 21.36 -34.22
CA PHE A 34 -72.27 20.98 -35.63
C PHE A 34 -71.46 21.96 -36.50
N SER A 35 -71.44 23.26 -36.18
CA SER A 35 -70.69 24.26 -36.95
C SER A 35 -69.25 24.48 -36.46
N VAL A 36 -68.88 24.00 -35.27
CA VAL A 36 -67.51 24.07 -34.71
C VAL A 36 -66.47 23.57 -35.70
N TRP A 37 -66.73 22.43 -36.36
CA TRP A 37 -65.77 21.84 -37.28
C TRP A 37 -65.57 22.65 -38.56
N TYR A 38 -66.64 23.32 -39.04
CA TYR A 38 -66.57 24.18 -40.22
C TYR A 38 -65.90 25.52 -39.91
N GLU A 39 -66.27 26.11 -38.78
CA GLU A 39 -65.68 27.34 -38.31
C GLU A 39 -64.20 27.10 -37.99
N LEU A 40 -63.87 26.30 -36.98
CA LEU A 40 -62.51 26.08 -36.49
C LEU A 40 -61.66 25.13 -37.36
N ARG A 41 -62.02 24.94 -38.63
CA ARG A 41 -61.37 23.98 -39.55
C ARG A 41 -59.87 24.17 -39.67
N TRP A 42 -59.39 25.42 -39.61
CA TRP A 42 -57.97 25.73 -39.73
C TRP A 42 -57.22 25.42 -38.45
N GLY A 43 -57.76 25.77 -37.28
CA GLY A 43 -57.19 25.38 -35.98
C GLY A 43 -57.15 23.86 -35.78
N ILE A 44 -58.21 23.14 -36.15
CA ILE A 44 -58.28 21.68 -35.99
C ILE A 44 -57.32 20.96 -36.95
N THR A 45 -57.29 21.35 -38.24
CA THR A 45 -56.40 20.71 -39.22
C THR A 45 -54.94 20.99 -38.92
N THR A 46 -54.57 22.22 -38.54
CA THR A 46 -53.20 22.55 -38.11
C THR A 46 -52.82 21.84 -36.81
N CYS A 47 -53.72 21.72 -35.84
CA CYS A 47 -53.48 20.93 -34.63
C CYS A 47 -53.12 19.49 -34.96
N LEU A 48 -53.91 18.83 -35.82
CA LEU A 48 -53.69 17.43 -36.20
C LEU A 48 -52.35 17.28 -36.92
N ILE A 49 -52.08 18.12 -37.91
CA ILE A 49 -50.81 18.09 -38.65
C ILE A 49 -49.61 18.31 -37.71
N LEU A 50 -49.69 19.29 -36.79
CA LEU A 50 -48.63 19.56 -35.83
C LEU A 50 -48.39 18.38 -34.89
N THR A 51 -49.46 17.77 -34.35
CA THR A 51 -49.33 16.59 -33.47
C THR A 51 -48.67 15.42 -34.18
N LEU A 52 -49.09 15.13 -35.42
CA LEU A 52 -48.54 14.03 -36.20
C LEU A 52 -47.06 14.28 -36.52
N SER A 53 -46.72 15.51 -36.90
CA SER A 53 -45.33 15.90 -37.15
C SER A 53 -44.47 15.74 -35.90
N LEU A 54 -44.93 16.23 -34.76
CA LEU A 54 -44.16 16.21 -33.51
C LEU A 54 -43.97 14.79 -32.99
N ILE A 55 -45.02 13.97 -33.01
CA ILE A 55 -44.92 12.53 -32.70
C ILE A 55 -43.90 11.88 -33.64
N THR A 56 -44.03 12.08 -34.95
CA THR A 56 -43.13 11.47 -35.93
C THR A 56 -41.68 11.90 -35.68
N THR A 57 -41.39 13.18 -35.51
CA THR A 57 -40.04 13.68 -35.26
C THR A 57 -39.46 13.12 -33.96
N ILE A 58 -40.21 13.19 -32.85
CA ILE A 58 -39.70 12.71 -31.56
C ILE A 58 -39.41 11.22 -31.62
N PHE A 59 -40.35 10.41 -32.09
CA PHE A 59 -40.14 8.95 -32.10
C PHE A 59 -39.14 8.51 -33.17
N TYR A 60 -39.06 9.20 -34.31
CA TYR A 60 -38.08 8.89 -35.35
C TYR A 60 -36.64 9.20 -34.89
N PHE A 61 -36.44 10.30 -34.15
CA PHE A 61 -35.12 10.70 -33.66
C PHE A 61 -34.81 10.25 -32.23
N HIS A 62 -35.70 9.53 -31.55
CA HIS A 62 -35.44 8.96 -30.23
C HIS A 62 -34.80 7.57 -30.38
N PRO A 63 -33.47 7.44 -30.27
CA PRO A 63 -32.83 6.13 -30.33
C PRO A 63 -33.30 5.29 -29.15
N SER A 64 -34.05 4.23 -29.44
CA SER A 64 -34.40 3.19 -28.48
C SER A 64 -33.59 1.95 -28.81
N THR A 65 -32.70 1.55 -27.91
CA THR A 65 -31.97 0.29 -28.01
C THR A 65 -32.32 -0.58 -26.81
N THR A 66 -32.54 -1.86 -27.05
CA THR A 66 -32.66 -2.88 -25.99
C THR A 66 -31.29 -3.44 -25.60
N ALA A 67 -30.25 -3.13 -26.36
CA ALA A 67 -28.87 -3.55 -26.12
C ALA A 67 -28.05 -2.36 -25.62
N ALA A 68 -28.03 -2.18 -24.30
CA ALA A 68 -27.08 -1.29 -23.64
C ALA A 68 -25.87 -2.13 -23.19
N VAL A 69 -24.70 -1.86 -23.76
CA VAL A 69 -23.44 -2.47 -23.32
C VAL A 69 -22.73 -1.45 -22.43
N SER A 70 -22.58 -1.79 -21.15
CA SER A 70 -21.72 -1.01 -20.24
C SER A 70 -20.27 -1.34 -20.55
N TYR A 71 -19.48 -0.34 -20.94
CA TYR A 71 -18.05 -0.52 -21.17
C TYR A 71 -17.33 -0.45 -19.82
N PHE A 72 -16.91 -1.60 -19.29
CA PHE A 72 -16.06 -1.67 -18.11
C PHE A 72 -14.68 -2.21 -18.48
N ARG A 73 -13.64 -1.60 -17.92
CA ARG A 73 -12.28 -2.09 -18.02
C ARG A 73 -12.12 -3.25 -17.03
N THR A 74 -11.97 -4.46 -17.55
CA THR A 74 -11.65 -5.62 -16.71
C THR A 74 -10.14 -5.75 -16.59
N ILE A 75 -9.64 -5.96 -15.38
CA ILE A 75 -8.24 -6.27 -15.10
C ILE A 75 -8.21 -7.60 -14.35
N SER A 76 -7.48 -8.57 -14.87
CA SER A 76 -7.28 -9.85 -14.19
C SER A 76 -6.27 -9.68 -13.07
N VAL A 77 -6.64 -10.06 -11.85
CA VAL A 77 -5.74 -10.09 -10.69
C VAL A 77 -5.19 -11.50 -10.56
N LEU A 78 -3.86 -11.63 -10.60
CA LEU A 78 -3.16 -12.90 -10.44
C LEU A 78 -2.29 -12.83 -9.18
N PRO A 79 -2.15 -13.94 -8.43
CA PRO A 79 -1.19 -14.01 -7.35
C PRO A 79 0.24 -14.04 -7.91
N GLU A 80 1.20 -13.48 -7.16
CA GLU A 80 2.62 -13.52 -7.53
C GLU A 80 3.24 -14.93 -7.42
N GLY A 81 2.65 -15.77 -6.56
CA GLY A 81 3.11 -17.13 -6.30
C GLY A 81 2.02 -18.17 -6.51
N PHE A 82 2.44 -19.43 -6.62
CA PHE A 82 1.54 -20.58 -6.67
C PHE A 82 1.24 -21.08 -5.26
N GLY A 83 0.01 -21.49 -5.00
CA GLY A 83 -0.38 -22.01 -3.69
C GLY A 83 -1.85 -22.40 -3.63
N ARG A 84 -2.23 -23.11 -2.56
CA ARG A 84 -3.62 -23.44 -2.28
C ARG A 84 -4.33 -22.21 -1.73
N VAL A 85 -5.53 -21.91 -2.23
CA VAL A 85 -6.39 -20.87 -1.64
C VAL A 85 -6.94 -21.39 -0.32
N THR A 86 -6.71 -20.66 0.76
CA THR A 86 -7.24 -20.99 2.10
C THR A 86 -8.59 -20.33 2.33
N GLU A 87 -8.70 -19.04 1.96
CA GLU A 87 -9.90 -18.22 2.18
C GLU A 87 -10.14 -17.30 0.98
N VAL A 88 -11.41 -17.03 0.70
CA VAL A 88 -11.86 -16.03 -0.28
C VAL A 88 -12.73 -15.03 0.47
N TYR A 89 -12.41 -13.74 0.34
CA TYR A 89 -13.05 -12.68 1.14
C TYR A 89 -14.15 -11.92 0.40
N VAL A 90 -14.23 -12.10 -0.92
CA VAL A 90 -15.14 -11.34 -1.80
C VAL A 90 -15.92 -12.30 -2.69
N ASP A 91 -17.18 -11.95 -2.97
CA ASP A 91 -18.06 -12.71 -3.87
C ASP A 91 -18.34 -11.93 -5.17
N TYR A 92 -19.14 -12.53 -6.05
CA TYR A 92 -19.46 -12.00 -7.35
C TYR A 92 -20.19 -10.64 -7.26
N ARG A 93 -19.58 -9.62 -7.86
CA ARG A 93 -20.05 -8.20 -7.92
C ARG A 93 -19.95 -7.43 -6.61
N ASP A 94 -19.16 -7.91 -5.65
CA ASP A 94 -18.83 -7.10 -4.48
C ASP A 94 -18.00 -5.86 -4.87
N GLU A 95 -18.27 -4.76 -4.20
CA GLU A 95 -17.49 -3.52 -4.33
C GLU A 95 -16.27 -3.60 -3.40
N VAL A 96 -15.08 -3.46 -3.98
CA VAL A 96 -13.81 -3.54 -3.27
C VAL A 96 -13.04 -2.24 -3.41
N LYS A 97 -12.33 -1.84 -2.36
CA LYS A 97 -11.42 -0.68 -2.38
C LYS A 97 -9.99 -1.11 -2.63
N ALA A 98 -9.18 -0.14 -3.06
CA ALA A 98 -7.75 -0.36 -3.24
C ALA A 98 -7.09 -0.82 -1.93
N GLY A 99 -6.38 -1.93 -1.98
CA GLY A 99 -5.69 -2.53 -0.83
C GLY A 99 -6.53 -3.53 -0.03
N GLU A 100 -7.81 -3.71 -0.34
CA GLU A 100 -8.63 -4.74 0.31
C GLU A 100 -8.23 -6.14 -0.19
N PRO A 101 -8.08 -7.13 0.71
CA PRO A 101 -7.69 -8.48 0.34
C PRO A 101 -8.85 -9.19 -0.36
N LEU A 102 -8.56 -9.81 -1.50
CA LEU A 102 -9.56 -10.56 -2.28
C LEU A 102 -9.63 -12.04 -1.87
N PHE A 103 -8.47 -12.65 -1.68
CA PHE A 103 -8.33 -14.03 -1.23
C PHE A 103 -6.97 -14.21 -0.52
N ARG A 104 -6.84 -15.30 0.23
CA ARG A 104 -5.62 -15.66 0.97
C ARG A 104 -5.12 -17.02 0.54
N LEU A 105 -3.82 -17.10 0.25
CA LEU A 105 -3.11 -18.36 0.00
C LEU A 105 -2.66 -19.00 1.33
N ASP A 106 -2.48 -20.32 1.31
CA ASP A 106 -1.85 -21.07 2.39
C ASP A 106 -0.42 -20.57 2.60
N ASP A 107 -0.13 -20.09 3.81
CA ASP A 107 1.12 -19.43 4.19
C ASP A 107 1.96 -20.26 5.17
N THR A 108 1.63 -21.55 5.33
CA THR A 108 2.27 -22.46 6.28
C THR A 108 3.77 -22.64 6.01
N GLU A 109 4.17 -22.85 4.76
CA GLU A 109 5.58 -22.99 4.38
C GLU A 109 6.36 -21.70 4.62
N GLN A 110 5.79 -20.55 4.28
CA GLN A 110 6.41 -19.24 4.44
C GLN A 110 6.57 -18.89 5.93
N LYS A 111 5.54 -19.18 6.75
CA LYS A 111 5.62 -19.02 8.21
C LYS A 111 6.70 -19.91 8.83
N ALA A 112 6.78 -21.18 8.41
CA ALA A 112 7.82 -22.08 8.89
C ALA A 112 9.23 -21.62 8.49
N ALA A 113 9.39 -21.05 7.28
CA ALA A 113 10.64 -20.47 6.83
C ALA A 113 11.04 -19.23 7.65
N ILE A 114 10.08 -18.35 7.96
CA ILE A 114 10.30 -17.18 8.82
C ILE A 114 10.70 -17.62 10.24
N GLU A 115 10.02 -18.61 10.80
CA GLU A 115 10.35 -19.15 12.13
C GLU A 115 11.77 -19.73 12.13
N THR A 116 12.11 -20.54 11.13
CA THR A 116 13.45 -21.13 10.99
C THR A 116 14.53 -20.06 10.90
N ALA A 117 14.33 -19.04 10.08
CA ALA A 117 15.25 -17.91 9.97
C ALA A 117 15.40 -17.14 11.29
N THR A 118 14.29 -16.94 12.01
CA THR A 118 14.29 -16.27 13.32
C THR A 118 15.08 -17.08 14.35
N ARG A 119 14.94 -18.41 14.35
CA ARG A 119 15.74 -19.31 15.21
C ARG A 119 17.23 -19.25 14.88
N GLN A 120 17.58 -19.16 13.59
CA GLN A 120 18.98 -19.02 13.18
C GLN A 120 19.61 -17.72 13.68
N ILE A 121 18.85 -16.61 13.67
CA ILE A 121 19.30 -15.33 14.22
C ILE A 121 19.59 -15.48 15.73
N ALA A 122 18.65 -16.06 16.49
CA ALA A 122 18.84 -16.27 17.92
C ALA A 122 20.06 -17.17 18.23
N GLU A 123 20.32 -18.18 17.41
CA GLU A 123 21.52 -19.02 17.53
C GLU A 123 22.81 -18.21 17.32
N VAL A 124 22.83 -17.34 16.30
CA VAL A 124 23.98 -16.47 16.02
C VAL A 124 24.20 -15.45 17.14
N GLU A 125 23.14 -14.89 17.70
CA GLU A 125 23.22 -13.97 18.84
C GLU A 125 23.79 -14.66 20.09
N ALA A 126 23.38 -15.90 20.36
CA ALA A 126 23.95 -16.70 21.46
C ALA A 126 25.44 -17.02 21.23
N LYS A 127 25.81 -17.34 19.99
CA LYS A 127 27.22 -17.53 19.58
C LYS A 127 28.02 -16.25 19.76
N MET A 128 27.47 -15.10 19.39
CA MET A 128 28.11 -13.79 19.56
C MET A 128 28.33 -13.46 21.04
N THR A 129 27.35 -13.72 21.90
CA THR A 129 27.48 -13.54 23.35
C THR A 129 28.59 -14.41 23.93
N THR A 130 28.67 -15.66 23.48
CA THR A 130 29.74 -16.58 23.88
C THR A 130 31.10 -16.07 23.40
N ALA A 131 31.20 -15.64 22.14
CA ALA A 131 32.43 -15.09 21.56
C ALA A 131 32.89 -13.81 22.29
N GLN A 132 31.96 -12.94 22.71
CA GLN A 132 32.28 -11.76 23.53
C GLN A 132 32.84 -12.15 24.90
N SER A 133 32.29 -13.19 25.51
CA SER A 133 32.81 -13.71 26.78
C SER A 133 34.21 -14.30 26.62
N THR A 134 34.45 -15.06 25.55
CA THR A 134 35.79 -15.57 25.21
C THR A 134 36.77 -14.44 24.91
N LEU A 135 36.33 -13.37 24.22
CA LEU A 135 37.16 -12.19 23.97
C LEU A 135 37.55 -11.51 25.28
N ALA A 136 36.59 -11.27 26.17
CA ALA A 136 36.87 -10.67 27.48
C ALA A 136 37.84 -11.53 28.32
N GLU A 137 37.73 -12.86 28.24
CA GLU A 137 38.67 -13.78 28.89
C GLU A 137 40.08 -13.65 28.29
N ALA A 138 40.20 -13.62 26.96
CA ALA A 138 41.48 -13.45 26.27
C ALA A 138 42.13 -12.10 26.59
N GLU A 139 41.36 -11.01 26.61
CA GLU A 139 41.82 -9.69 27.04
C GLU A 139 42.31 -9.70 28.48
N GLY A 140 41.59 -10.37 29.38
CA GLY A 140 42.01 -10.55 30.77
C GLY A 140 43.36 -11.29 30.90
N ARG A 141 43.58 -12.33 30.09
CA ARG A 141 44.87 -13.05 30.04
C ARG A 141 46.01 -12.17 29.55
N ILE A 142 45.77 -11.32 28.54
CA ILE A 142 46.77 -10.34 28.06
C ILE A 142 47.13 -9.36 29.17
N VAL A 143 46.15 -8.81 29.89
CA VAL A 143 46.40 -7.89 31.02
C VAL A 143 47.20 -8.58 32.12
N GLN A 144 46.87 -9.83 32.47
CA GLN A 144 47.61 -10.61 33.46
C GLN A 144 49.07 -10.84 33.01
N ALA A 145 49.30 -11.26 31.77
CA ALA A 145 50.63 -11.50 31.24
C ALA A 145 51.49 -10.22 31.21
N ARG A 146 50.89 -9.08 30.84
CA ARG A 146 51.55 -7.76 30.92
C ARG A 146 51.94 -7.40 32.36
N GLY A 147 51.06 -7.65 33.32
CA GLY A 147 51.34 -7.40 34.74
C GLY A 147 52.51 -8.25 35.27
N LEU A 148 52.55 -9.53 34.91
CA LEU A 148 53.64 -10.44 35.29
C LEU A 148 54.97 -10.05 34.64
N LEU A 149 54.94 -9.64 33.37
CA LEU A 149 56.12 -9.11 32.69
C LEU A 149 56.63 -7.84 33.37
N GLN A 150 55.76 -6.88 33.65
CA GLN A 150 56.15 -5.63 34.32
C GLN A 150 56.80 -5.91 35.68
N GLN A 151 56.21 -6.82 36.47
CA GLN A 151 56.80 -7.22 37.75
C GLN A 151 58.19 -7.85 37.58
N ALA A 152 58.40 -8.68 36.55
CA ALA A 152 59.70 -9.26 36.27
C ALA A 152 60.73 -8.20 35.84
N VAL A 153 60.31 -7.23 35.04
CA VAL A 153 61.14 -6.09 34.61
C VAL A 153 61.54 -5.23 35.80
N ASP A 154 60.59 -4.86 36.66
CA ASP A 154 60.84 -4.05 37.85
C ASP A 154 61.84 -4.74 38.81
N GLU A 155 61.71 -6.05 38.98
CA GLU A 155 62.63 -6.87 39.79
C GLU A 155 64.04 -6.93 39.16
N PHE A 156 64.12 -7.11 37.84
CA PHE A 156 65.39 -7.06 37.12
C PHE A 156 66.08 -5.71 37.25
N ASP A 157 65.35 -4.61 37.02
CA ASP A 157 65.86 -3.24 37.10
C ASP A 157 66.36 -2.92 38.51
N THR A 158 65.61 -3.32 39.54
CA THR A 158 66.01 -3.14 40.94
C THR A 158 67.33 -3.86 41.23
N ARG A 159 67.45 -5.13 40.82
CA ARG A 159 68.68 -5.91 41.05
C ARG A 159 69.87 -5.41 40.24
N ALA A 160 69.64 -5.02 38.98
CA ALA A 160 70.66 -4.47 38.11
C ALA A 160 71.20 -3.12 38.64
N GLU A 161 70.32 -2.27 39.18
CA GLU A 161 70.71 -1.01 39.81
C GLU A 161 71.48 -1.23 41.12
N LEU A 162 71.05 -2.18 41.98
CA LEU A 162 71.77 -2.53 43.20
C LEU A 162 73.19 -3.04 42.90
N MET A 163 73.35 -3.88 41.88
CA MET A 163 74.66 -4.35 41.43
C MET A 163 75.54 -3.21 40.91
N ARG A 164 74.97 -2.26 40.16
CA ARG A 164 75.67 -1.05 39.67
C ARG A 164 76.16 -0.17 40.81
N ARG A 165 75.39 -0.03 41.89
CA ARG A 165 75.72 0.82 43.04
C ARG A 165 76.66 0.15 44.04
N ASN A 166 76.58 -1.17 44.21
CA ASN A 166 77.42 -1.93 45.14
C ASN A 166 77.64 -3.38 44.63
N SER A 167 78.81 -3.66 44.07
CA SER A 167 79.14 -4.96 43.46
C SER A 167 79.20 -6.14 44.44
N ASN A 168 79.28 -5.88 45.75
CA ASN A 168 79.28 -6.90 46.81
C ASN A 168 77.88 -7.18 47.40
N ALA A 169 76.84 -6.42 47.02
CA ALA A 169 75.50 -6.54 47.60
C ALA A 169 74.64 -7.64 46.97
N ILE A 170 74.91 -8.01 45.71
CA ILE A 170 74.16 -9.04 44.98
C ILE A 170 75.10 -9.81 44.04
N ALA A 171 74.83 -11.10 43.81
CA ALA A 171 75.61 -11.90 42.88
C ALA A 171 75.18 -11.66 41.43
N GLN A 172 76.14 -11.59 40.50
CA GLN A 172 75.88 -11.45 39.05
C GLN A 172 74.84 -12.46 38.54
N ARG A 173 74.91 -13.70 39.02
CA ARG A 173 74.00 -14.79 38.66
C ARG A 173 72.54 -14.52 39.00
N ASP A 174 72.26 -13.72 40.03
CA ASP A 174 70.90 -13.39 40.42
C ASP A 174 70.28 -12.30 39.52
N VAL A 175 71.11 -11.44 38.91
CA VAL A 175 70.70 -10.49 37.86
C VAL A 175 70.44 -11.24 36.56
N ASP A 176 71.35 -12.15 36.17
CA ASP A 176 71.16 -12.97 34.97
C ASP A 176 69.90 -13.85 35.07
N ARG A 177 69.60 -14.39 36.26
CA ARG A 177 68.34 -15.12 36.50
C ARG A 177 67.11 -14.23 36.36
N ALA A 178 67.19 -12.98 36.81
CA ALA A 178 66.08 -12.03 36.65
C ALA A 178 65.88 -11.65 35.17
N GLN A 179 66.94 -11.52 34.38
CA GLN A 179 66.84 -11.31 32.92
C GLN A 179 66.12 -12.48 32.23
N VAL A 180 66.53 -13.72 32.53
CA VAL A 180 65.86 -14.92 31.98
C VAL A 180 64.38 -14.97 32.37
N ALA A 181 64.03 -14.48 33.56
CA ALA A 181 62.64 -14.39 33.98
C ALA A 181 61.85 -13.37 33.15
N VAL A 182 62.43 -12.20 32.84
CA VAL A 182 61.83 -11.21 31.92
C VAL A 182 61.60 -11.83 30.54
N ASP A 183 62.62 -12.46 29.96
CA ASP A 183 62.53 -13.08 28.63
C ASP A 183 61.45 -14.18 28.60
N THR A 184 61.32 -14.95 29.70
CA THR A 184 60.27 -15.96 29.84
C THR A 184 58.88 -15.35 29.90
N GLN A 185 58.68 -14.28 30.68
CA GLN A 185 57.38 -13.59 30.76
C GLN A 185 57.04 -12.86 29.45
N GLN A 186 58.05 -12.35 28.73
CA GLN A 186 57.86 -11.74 27.41
C GLN A 186 57.34 -12.79 26.42
N GLY A 187 57.95 -13.98 26.39
CA GLY A 187 57.45 -15.08 25.55
C GLY A 187 56.03 -15.54 25.90
N LEU A 188 55.64 -15.48 27.19
CA LEU A 188 54.27 -15.78 27.61
C LEU A 188 53.27 -14.69 27.19
N LEU A 189 53.68 -13.42 27.20
CA LEU A 189 52.86 -12.32 26.68
C LEU A 189 52.69 -12.44 25.17
N ASP A 190 53.76 -12.72 24.43
CA ASP A 190 53.72 -12.90 22.98
C ASP A 190 52.84 -14.10 22.58
N ALA A 191 52.79 -15.14 23.40
CA ALA A 191 51.89 -16.28 23.20
C ALA A 191 50.41 -15.99 23.51
N ALA A 192 50.14 -14.92 24.27
CA ALA A 192 48.78 -14.48 24.61
C ALA A 192 48.22 -13.43 23.63
N LEU A 193 49.07 -12.85 22.77
CA LEU A 193 48.72 -11.89 21.71
C LEU A 193 48.39 -12.60 20.39
#